data_AF-A0A0N7KQ21-F1
#
_entry.id   AF-A0A0N7KQ21-F1
#
_cell.length_a   1.000
_cell.length_b   1.000
_cell.length_c   1.000
_cell.angle_alpha   90.00
_cell.angle_beta   90.00
_cell.angle_gamma   90.00
#
_symmetry.space_group_name_H-M   'P 1'
#
loop_
_entity.id
_entity.type
_entity.pdbx_description
1 polymer ?
#
loop_
_entity_poly.entity_id
_entity_poly.type
_entity_poly.pdbx_seq_one_letter_code
_entity_poly.pdbx_strand_id
1 'polypeptide(L)'
;MSTNDGVPSRRRPHALVVPLPSRGHLLPLLDFAHRLSTRHGVALTVAVTASDLPLLSAFLASTPLAAALPIHLPDASLHENSHHALLAVHLSGISAPLLSWARSRPDDAPTVVVSDFFLGWVQLLADDLRVPLFPGPRLSRTSMSRRW
;
A
#
# COMPACT_ATOMS: atom_id res chain seq x y z
N MET A 1 -21.55 -15.76 -37.85
CA MET A 1 -20.55 -14.85 -37.26
C MET A 1 -20.87 -14.75 -35.78
N SER A 2 -20.18 -15.52 -34.94
CA SER A 2 -20.37 -15.45 -33.49
C SER A 2 -19.28 -14.54 -32.93
N THR A 3 -19.66 -13.34 -32.50
CA THR A 3 -18.80 -12.45 -31.74
C THR A 3 -18.71 -13.02 -30.33
N ASN A 4 -17.57 -13.63 -30.01
CA ASN A 4 -17.24 -14.03 -28.66
C ASN A 4 -16.81 -12.77 -27.92
N ASP A 5 -17.78 -12.00 -27.42
CA ASP A 5 -17.52 -10.88 -26.52
C ASP A 5 -17.00 -11.46 -25.21
N GLY A 6 -15.69 -11.71 -25.17
CA GLY A 6 -14.99 -12.20 -24.00
C GLY A 6 -15.21 -11.21 -22.87
N VAL A 7 -16.06 -11.58 -21.90
CA VAL A 7 -16.17 -10.86 -20.65
C VAL A 7 -14.75 -10.76 -20.08
N PRO A 8 -14.18 -9.54 -19.92
CA PRO A 8 -12.84 -9.43 -19.38
C PRO A 8 -12.86 -10.07 -17.99
N SER A 9 -12.02 -11.09 -17.81
CA SER A 9 -11.88 -11.77 -16.53
C SER A 9 -11.54 -10.71 -15.49
N ARG A 10 -12.45 -10.50 -14.52
CA ARG A 10 -12.27 -9.48 -13.50
C ARG A 10 -11.05 -9.85 -12.68
N ARG A 11 -9.91 -9.22 -12.96
CA ARG A 11 -8.66 -9.44 -12.23
C ARG A 11 -8.91 -9.24 -10.73
N ARG A 12 -8.32 -10.11 -9.91
CA ARG A 12 -8.41 -10.01 -8.46
C ARG A 12 -7.85 -8.64 -8.03
N PRO A 13 -8.53 -7.90 -7.13
CA PRO A 13 -7.96 -6.68 -6.58
C PRO A 13 -6.63 -6.96 -5.88
N HIS A 14 -5.64 -6.11 -6.13
CA HIS A 14 -4.32 -6.19 -5.51
C HIS A 14 -4.03 -4.84 -4.82
N ALA A 15 -3.66 -4.88 -3.54
CA ALA A 15 -3.24 -3.73 -2.77
C ALA A 15 -1.72 -3.74 -2.53
N LEU A 16 -1.06 -2.64 -2.88
CA LEU A 16 0.28 -2.34 -2.39
C LEU A 16 0.14 -1.67 -1.02
N VAL A 17 0.65 -2.32 0.03
CA VAL A 17 0.62 -1.82 1.41
C VAL A 17 1.96 -1.18 1.72
N VAL A 18 1.95 0.10 2.08
CA VAL A 18 3.14 0.90 2.40
C VAL A 18 3.04 1.37 3.86
N PRO A 19 3.55 0.58 4.82
CA PRO A 19 3.56 0.93 6.24
C PRO A 19 4.66 1.94 6.58
N LEU A 20 4.43 2.70 7.66
CA LEU A 20 5.51 3.35 8.38
C LEU A 20 6.27 2.26 9.18
N PRO A 21 7.62 2.15 9.07
CA PRO A 21 8.43 1.15 9.75
C PRO A 21 8.62 1.54 11.22
N SER A 22 7.51 1.60 11.96
CA SER A 22 7.48 1.70 13.41
C SER A 22 6.43 0.72 13.94
N ARG A 23 6.76 -0.03 14.99
CA ARG A 23 5.90 -1.13 15.47
C ARG A 23 4.49 -0.66 15.84
N GLY A 24 4.36 0.57 16.36
CA GLY A 24 3.06 1.18 16.72
C GLY A 24 2.14 1.46 15.54
N HIS A 25 2.69 1.56 14.33
CA HIS A 25 1.96 1.85 13.09
C HIS A 25 1.82 0.62 12.19
N LEU A 26 2.87 -0.19 12.12
CA LEU A 26 2.93 -1.38 11.29
C LEU A 26 1.85 -2.40 11.70
N LEU A 27 1.69 -2.69 12.98
CA LEU A 27 0.73 -3.71 13.44
C LEU A 27 -0.73 -3.39 13.09
N PRO A 28 -1.27 -2.19 13.39
CA PRO A 28 -2.64 -1.84 12.97
C PRO A 28 -2.86 -1.92 11.46
N LEU A 29 -1.86 -1.53 10.65
CA LEU A 29 -1.98 -1.58 9.20
C LEU A 29 -1.95 -3.02 8.69
N LEU A 30 -1.12 -3.89 9.28
CA LEU A 30 -1.11 -5.33 8.97
C LEU A 30 -2.43 -6.01 9.36
N ASP A 31 -3.01 -5.67 10.51
CA ASP A 31 -4.33 -6.17 10.90
C ASP A 31 -5.43 -5.73 9.93
N PHE A 32 -5.39 -4.47 9.48
CA PHE A 32 -6.28 -3.97 8.45
C PHE A 32 -6.10 -4.75 7.13
N ALA A 33 -4.84 -4.91 6.67
CA ALA A 33 -4.52 -5.62 5.44
C ALA A 33 -4.95 -7.09 5.52
N HIS A 34 -4.69 -7.78 6.64
CA HIS A 34 -5.11 -9.16 6.87
C HIS A 34 -6.63 -9.30 6.72
N ARG A 35 -7.41 -8.41 7.33
CA ARG A 35 -8.88 -8.40 7.20
C ARG A 35 -9.33 -8.10 5.78
N LEU A 36 -8.64 -7.17 5.10
CA LEU A 36 -8.92 -6.84 3.70
C LEU A 36 -8.75 -8.07 2.80
N SER A 37 -7.66 -8.83 2.99
CA SER A 37 -7.38 -10.06 2.25
C SER A 37 -8.36 -11.19 2.59
N THR A 38 -8.53 -11.51 3.86
CA THR A 38 -9.32 -12.67 4.30
C THR A 38 -10.82 -12.49 4.09
N ARG A 39 -11.35 -11.27 4.22
CA ARG A 39 -12.79 -11.01 4.08
C ARG A 39 -13.20 -10.60 2.67
N HIS A 40 -12.30 -9.98 1.90
CA HIS A 40 -12.64 -9.43 0.58
C HIS A 40 -11.82 -10.05 -0.56
N GLY A 41 -10.91 -10.98 -0.26
CA GLY A 41 -10.13 -11.70 -1.27
C GLY A 41 -9.12 -10.83 -2.01
N VAL A 42 -8.65 -9.75 -1.39
CA VAL A 42 -7.67 -8.82 -1.96
C VAL A 42 -6.26 -9.41 -1.81
N ALA A 43 -5.51 -9.47 -2.92
CA ALA A 43 -4.08 -9.82 -2.88
C ALA A 43 -3.29 -8.66 -2.28
N LEU A 44 -2.21 -8.94 -1.56
CA LEU A 44 -1.43 -7.93 -0.86
C LEU A 44 0.06 -8.07 -1.21
N THR A 45 0.69 -6.96 -1.54
CA THR A 45 2.14 -6.83 -1.46
C THR A 45 2.47 -5.82 -0.37
N VAL A 46 3.20 -6.22 0.66
CA VAL A 46 3.58 -5.33 1.77
C VAL A 46 5.03 -4.91 1.60
N ALA A 47 5.25 -3.61 1.37
CA ALA A 47 6.58 -3.01 1.35
C ALA A 47 7.15 -3.00 2.77
N VAL A 48 8.21 -3.74 3.02
CA VAL A 48 8.80 -3.86 4.36
C VAL A 48 10.31 -3.82 4.31
N THR A 49 10.90 -3.42 5.43
CA THR A 49 12.35 -3.47 5.62
C THR A 49 12.79 -4.88 6.01
N ALA A 50 14.07 -5.18 5.86
CA ALA A 50 14.62 -6.46 6.31
C ALA A 50 14.45 -6.67 7.82
N SER A 51 14.52 -5.60 8.62
CA SER A 51 14.32 -5.64 10.08
C SER A 51 12.88 -5.96 10.49
N ASP A 52 11.90 -5.69 9.63
CA ASP A 52 10.48 -5.98 9.89
C ASP A 52 10.07 -7.42 9.50
N LEU A 53 10.92 -8.14 8.75
CA LEU A 53 10.60 -9.49 8.27
C LEU A 53 10.22 -10.50 9.38
N PRO A 54 10.89 -10.53 10.56
CA PRO A 54 10.46 -11.41 11.65
C PRO A 54 9.04 -11.11 12.13
N LEU A 55 8.64 -9.84 12.17
CA LEU A 55 7.28 -9.44 12.54
C LEU A 55 6.27 -9.82 11.44
N LEU A 56 6.68 -9.72 10.18
CA LEU A 56 5.84 -10.04 9.04
C LEU A 56 5.58 -11.56 8.91
N SER A 57 6.44 -12.42 9.50
CA SER A 57 6.31 -13.88 9.39
C SER A 57 4.93 -14.40 9.83
N ALA A 58 4.43 -13.98 10.99
CA ALA A 58 3.11 -14.37 11.49
C ALA A 58 1.97 -13.83 10.61
N PHE A 59 2.14 -12.62 10.07
CA PHE A 59 1.19 -12.02 9.14
C PHE A 59 1.11 -12.79 7.83
N LEU A 60 2.25 -13.18 7.24
CA LEU A 60 2.28 -13.95 5.99
C LEU A 60 1.72 -15.36 6.19
N ALA A 61 2.05 -16.00 7.32
CA ALA A 61 1.51 -17.32 7.65
C ALA A 61 -0.01 -17.33 7.80
N SER A 62 -0.59 -16.24 8.31
CA SER A 62 -2.04 -16.09 8.50
C SER A 62 -2.77 -15.46 7.30
N THR A 63 -2.04 -14.95 6.30
CA THR A 63 -2.62 -14.22 5.16
C THR A 63 -2.12 -14.81 3.83
N PRO A 64 -2.74 -15.88 3.32
CA PRO A 64 -2.22 -16.63 2.16
C PRO A 64 -2.07 -15.84 0.86
N LEU A 65 -2.81 -14.74 0.71
CA LEU A 65 -2.73 -13.85 -0.46
C LEU A 65 -1.75 -12.69 -0.28
N ALA A 66 -0.93 -12.71 0.78
CA ALA A 66 0.05 -11.68 1.06
C ALA A 66 1.46 -12.11 0.68
N ALA A 67 2.22 -11.17 0.12
CA ALA A 67 3.65 -11.28 -0.13
C ALA A 67 4.39 -10.11 0.50
N ALA A 68 5.64 -10.34 0.88
CA ALA A 68 6.55 -9.29 1.30
C ALA A 68 7.30 -8.73 0.09
N LEU A 69 7.45 -7.41 0.02
CA LEU A 69 8.37 -6.72 -0.86
C LEU A 69 9.49 -6.11 -0.01
N PRO A 70 10.68 -6.72 0.02
CA PRO A 70 11.83 -6.16 0.72
C PRO A 70 12.23 -4.82 0.09
N ILE A 71 12.33 -3.78 0.91
CA ILE A 71 12.79 -2.45 0.54
C ILE A 71 14.04 -2.12 1.33
N HIS A 72 15.07 -1.66 0.61
CA HIS A 72 16.26 -1.09 1.23
C HIS A 72 15.93 0.33 1.70
N LEU A 73 16.02 0.54 3.01
CA LEU A 73 15.92 1.89 3.54
C LEU A 73 17.20 2.68 3.19
N PRO A 74 17.07 3.96 2.79
CA PRO A 74 18.21 4.87 2.80
C PRO A 74 18.75 4.94 4.23
N ASP A 75 20.08 4.89 4.41
CA ASP A 75 20.77 4.74 5.71
C ASP A 75 19.98 5.30 6.89
N ALA A 76 19.34 4.39 7.64
CA ALA A 76 18.36 4.71 8.66
C ALA A 76 19.04 4.96 10.01
N SER A 77 20.01 5.87 10.05
CA SER A 77 20.52 6.41 11.33
C SER A 77 19.42 7.12 12.14
N LEU A 78 18.26 7.35 11.52
CA LEU A 78 17.01 7.71 12.17
C LEU A 78 16.49 6.54 13.00
N HIS A 79 16.91 6.49 14.26
CA HIS A 79 16.39 5.60 15.29
C HIS A 79 14.85 5.53 15.29
N GLU A 80 14.27 4.42 15.76
CA GLU A 80 12.82 4.27 15.97
C GLU A 80 12.19 5.43 16.79
N ASN A 81 13.01 6.14 17.57
CA ASN A 81 12.63 7.31 18.36
C ASN A 81 12.62 8.64 17.57
N SER A 82 12.98 8.62 16.29
CA SER A 82 12.91 9.80 15.43
C SER A 82 11.44 10.20 15.28
N HIS A 83 11.16 11.51 15.29
CA HIS A 83 9.80 12.00 15.08
C HIS A 83 9.22 11.38 13.80
N HIS A 84 8.05 10.72 13.89
CA HIS A 84 7.43 10.00 12.77
C HIS A 84 7.38 10.80 11.46
N ALA A 85 7.24 12.12 11.54
CA ALA A 85 7.28 13.02 10.38
C ALA A 85 8.66 13.06 9.69
N LEU A 86 9.77 13.09 10.44
CA LEU A 86 11.11 13.04 9.87
C LEU A 86 11.38 11.69 9.20
N LEU A 87 10.97 10.61 9.87
CA LEU A 87 11.04 9.27 9.29
C LEU A 87 10.23 9.20 8.00
N ALA A 88 9.01 9.74 7.98
CA ALA A 88 8.16 9.75 6.79
C ALA A 88 8.78 10.51 5.61
N VAL A 89 9.43 11.66 5.86
CA VAL A 89 10.15 12.41 4.81
C VAL A 89 11.33 11.61 4.29
N HIS A 90 12.13 11.01 5.17
CA HIS A 90 13.28 10.19 4.78
C HIS A 90 12.87 8.99 3.93
N LEU A 91 11.73 8.37 4.27
CA LEU A 91 11.17 7.24 3.53
C LEU A 91 10.70 7.60 2.14
N SER A 92 10.52 8.88 1.78
CA SER A 92 10.15 9.26 0.42
C SER A 92 11.15 8.75 -0.65
N GLY A 93 12.40 8.49 -0.26
CA GLY A 93 13.41 7.85 -1.12
C GLY A 93 13.02 6.46 -1.63
N ILE A 94 12.08 5.76 -0.98
CA ILE A 94 11.62 4.44 -1.43
C ILE A 94 10.53 4.52 -2.51
N SER A 95 9.98 5.71 -2.77
CA SER A 95 8.92 5.91 -3.77
C SER A 95 9.34 5.44 -5.17
N ALA A 96 10.55 5.80 -5.60
CA ALA A 96 11.06 5.42 -6.92
C ALA A 96 11.25 3.89 -7.07
N PRO A 97 11.88 3.18 -6.12
CA PRO A 97 11.90 1.72 -6.10
C PRO A 97 10.52 1.06 -6.16
N LEU A 98 9.54 1.56 -5.39
CA LEU A 98 8.17 1.04 -5.40
C LEU A 98 7.48 1.25 -6.75
N LEU A 99 7.66 2.43 -7.34
CA LEU A 99 7.12 2.75 -8.67
C LEU A 99 7.73 1.86 -9.75
N SER A 100 9.05 1.67 -9.72
CA SER A 100 9.77 0.78 -10.63
C SER A 100 9.29 -0.67 -10.49
N TRP A 101 9.16 -1.16 -9.25
CA TRP A 101 8.63 -2.49 -8.97
C TRP A 101 7.23 -2.69 -9.56
N ALA A 102 6.31 -1.77 -9.30
CA ALA A 102 4.93 -1.88 -9.78
C ALA A 102 4.86 -1.84 -11.32
N ARG A 103 5.64 -0.97 -11.96
CA ARG A 103 5.69 -0.88 -13.43
C ARG A 103 6.32 -2.10 -14.10
N SER A 104 7.22 -2.81 -13.40
CA SER A 104 7.81 -4.06 -13.91
C SER A 104 6.85 -5.26 -13.92
N ARG A 105 5.63 -5.10 -13.38
CA ARG A 105 4.65 -6.19 -13.25
C ARG A 105 3.29 -5.78 -13.84
N PRO A 106 3.17 -5.56 -15.16
CA PRO A 106 1.92 -5.12 -15.77
C PRO A 106 0.76 -6.11 -15.58
N ASP A 107 1.05 -7.41 -15.46
CA ASP A 107 0.03 -8.44 -15.25
C ASP A 107 -0.46 -8.57 -13.81
N ASP A 108 0.31 -8.09 -12.84
CA ASP A 108 0.02 -8.13 -11.40
C ASP A 108 0.22 -6.76 -10.75
N ALA A 109 -0.08 -5.69 -11.50
CA ALA A 109 0.06 -4.34 -11.01
C ALA A 109 -0.93 -4.08 -9.85
N PRO A 110 -0.53 -3.34 -8.81
CA PRO A 110 -1.45 -2.97 -7.76
C PRO A 110 -2.61 -2.17 -8.35
N THR A 111 -3.81 -2.39 -7.81
CA THR A 111 -5.06 -1.71 -8.17
C THR A 111 -5.46 -0.64 -7.15
N VAL A 112 -4.81 -0.63 -5.99
CA VAL A 112 -4.99 0.35 -4.92
C VAL A 112 -3.68 0.39 -4.11
N VAL A 113 -3.36 1.56 -3.56
CA VAL A 113 -2.30 1.71 -2.56
C VAL A 113 -2.97 1.89 -1.19
N VAL A 114 -2.46 1.22 -0.17
CA VAL A 114 -2.89 1.35 1.22
C VAL A 114 -1.68 1.84 2.01
N SER A 115 -1.80 2.94 2.75
CA SER A 115 -0.64 3.49 3.44
C SER A 115 -0.94 4.03 4.82
N ASP A 116 0.11 4.12 5.63
CA ASP A 116 0.10 4.87 6.88
C ASP A 116 -0.10 6.38 6.60
N PHE A 117 -0.87 7.06 7.46
CA PHE A 117 -1.23 8.46 7.26
C PHE A 117 -0.05 9.43 7.36
N PHE A 118 1.07 9.04 7.97
CA PHE A 118 2.28 9.87 8.00
C PHE A 118 3.00 9.93 6.65
N LEU A 119 2.77 8.96 5.76
CA LEU A 119 3.46 8.83 4.49
C LEU A 119 2.78 9.63 3.36
N GLY A 120 2.68 10.94 3.53
CA GLY A 120 1.99 11.81 2.57
C GLY A 120 2.50 11.73 1.12
N TRP A 121 3.78 11.38 0.93
CA TRP A 121 4.38 11.17 -0.39
C TRP A 121 3.78 9.98 -1.16
N VAL A 122 3.11 9.04 -0.47
CA VAL A 122 2.48 7.87 -1.10
C VAL A 122 1.30 8.26 -1.97
N GLN A 123 0.71 9.45 -1.77
CA GLN A 123 -0.28 10.01 -2.71
C GLN A 123 0.33 10.22 -4.09
N LEU A 124 1.54 10.78 -4.18
CA LEU A 124 2.23 10.98 -5.46
C LEU A 124 2.54 9.64 -6.14
N LEU A 125 2.94 8.63 -5.36
CA LEU A 125 3.13 7.27 -5.86
C LEU A 125 1.83 6.69 -6.44
N ALA A 126 0.70 6.85 -5.74
CA ALA A 126 -0.60 6.37 -6.20
C ALA A 126 -1.05 7.09 -7.48
N ASP A 127 -0.80 8.40 -7.58
CA ASP A 127 -1.08 9.20 -8.77
C ASP A 127 -0.24 8.74 -9.97
N ASP A 128 1.06 8.49 -9.77
CA ASP A 128 1.97 7.98 -10.79
C ASP A 128 1.62 6.57 -11.29
N LEU A 129 1.02 5.76 -10.40
CA LEU A 129 0.45 4.45 -10.71
C LEU A 129 -0.96 4.52 -11.29
N ARG A 130 -1.62 5.68 -11.21
CA ARG A 130 -3.03 5.89 -11.61
C ARG A 130 -4.01 4.98 -10.86
N VAL A 131 -3.78 4.80 -9.57
CA VAL A 131 -4.64 3.99 -8.70
C VAL A 131 -5.10 4.78 -7.48
N PRO A 132 -6.25 4.43 -6.87
CA PRO A 132 -6.67 5.06 -5.63
C PRO A 132 -5.68 4.80 -4.48
N LEU A 133 -5.54 5.79 -3.60
CA LEU A 133 -4.93 5.65 -2.28
C LEU A 133 -6.02 5.40 -1.22
N PHE A 134 -5.73 4.55 -0.24
CA PHE A 134 -6.53 4.38 0.97
C PHE A 134 -5.70 4.67 2.23
N PRO A 135 -6.21 5.51 3.16
CA PRO A 135 -7.40 6.34 2.99
C PRO A 135 -7.18 7.41 1.91
N GLY A 136 -8.19 7.63 1.07
CA GLY A 136 -8.08 8.60 -0.02
C GLY A 136 -8.06 10.05 0.48
N PRO A 137 -7.71 11.02 -0.38
CA PRO A 137 -7.78 12.42 -0.04
C PRO A 137 -9.21 12.74 0.40
N ARG A 138 -9.35 13.41 1.55
CA ARG A 138 -10.64 13.85 2.05
C ARG A 138 -11.16 14.90 1.07
N LEU A 139 -11.96 14.48 0.09
CA LEU A 139 -12.69 15.40 -0.77
C LEU A 139 -13.49 16.30 0.17
N SER A 140 -13.12 17.58 0.22
CA SER A 140 -13.92 18.56 0.93
C SER A 140 -15.31 18.44 0.36
N ARG A 141 -16.25 18.02 1.21
CA ARG A 141 -17.65 17.87 0.83
C ARG A 141 -18.15 19.28 0.58
N THR A 142 -17.91 19.79 -0.62
CA THR A 142 -18.40 21.09 -1.06
C THR A 142 -19.90 21.00 -0.89
N SER A 143 -20.37 21.79 0.07
CA SER A 143 -21.73 21.81 0.57
C SER A 143 -22.68 21.78 -0.63
N MET A 144 -23.38 20.65 -0.80
CA MET A 144 -24.51 20.56 -1.70
C MET A 144 -25.55 21.51 -1.11
N SER A 145 -25.57 22.74 -1.64
CA SER A 145 -26.53 23.77 -1.34
C SER A 145 -27.92 23.17 -1.55
N ARG A 146 -28.62 22.91 -0.45
CA ARG A 146 -30.05 22.59 -0.44
C ARG A 146 -30.75 23.70 -1.21
N ARG A 147 -31.28 23.36 -2.38
CA ARG A 147 -32.19 24.22 -3.10
C ARG A 147 -33.51 23.47 -3.19
N TRP A 148 -34.50 24.09 -2.53
CA TRP A 148 -35.94 23.79 -2.45
C TRP A 148 -36.34 22.69 -1.47
#